data_AF-A0A0R3RYB9-F1
#
_entry.id   AF-A0A0R3RYB9-F1
#
_cell.length_a   1.000
_cell.length_b   1.000
_cell.length_c   1.000
_cell.angle_alpha   90.00
_cell.angle_beta   90.00
_cell.angle_gamma   90.00
#
_symmetry.space_group_name_H-M   'P 1'
#
loop_
_entity.id
_entity.type
_entity.pdbx_description
1 polymer ?
#
loop_
_entity_poly.entity_id
_entity_poly.type
_entity_poly.pdbx_seq_one_letter_code
_entity_poly.pdbx_strand_id
1 'polypeptide(L)'
;MDFGSSLQIFPEWLESLFRQLSEVIFKYPGAVVTVALICCISYIIFKKIIDPQLYEYYKTLQLLKDELEMSYEDYHWNNPDFCKAYLALYAAYRELRVNAKRDYRGEIDPDDRRWIEFDQIKALSK
;
A
#
# COMPACT_ATOMS: atom_id res chain seq x y z
N MET A 1 44.86 -27.44 0.38
CA MET A 1 44.14 -26.80 -0.74
C MET A 1 43.13 -25.85 -0.13
N ASP A 2 43.36 -24.56 -0.36
CA ASP A 2 42.72 -23.44 0.31
C ASP A 2 41.23 -23.32 -0.07
N PHE A 3 40.37 -23.36 0.94
CA PHE A 3 39.00 -22.83 0.86
C PHE A 3 39.07 -21.29 0.96
N GLY A 4 39.71 -20.67 -0.03
CA GLY A 4 39.98 -19.24 -0.11
C GLY A 4 39.12 -18.49 -1.12
N SER A 5 37.93 -19.00 -1.47
CA SER A 5 36.97 -18.30 -2.32
C SER A 5 35.82 -17.76 -1.48
N SER A 6 36.16 -16.80 -0.62
CA SER A 6 35.23 -16.00 0.17
C SER A 6 34.34 -15.16 -0.73
N LEU A 7 33.05 -15.49 -0.74
CA LEU A 7 31.87 -14.64 -0.96
C LEU A 7 32.16 -13.13 -1.18
N GLN A 8 32.54 -12.73 -2.40
CA GLN A 8 32.36 -11.35 -2.86
C GLN A 8 30.88 -11.15 -3.22
N ILE A 9 30.03 -10.99 -2.20
CA ILE A 9 28.58 -10.78 -2.37
C ILE A 9 28.18 -9.29 -2.35
N PHE A 10 29.09 -8.38 -1.98
CA PHE A 10 28.75 -6.97 -1.83
C PHE A 10 29.38 -6.10 -2.93
N PRO A 11 28.59 -5.27 -3.65
CA PRO A 11 29.12 -4.33 -4.64
C PRO A 11 29.99 -3.25 -3.98
N GLU A 12 31.08 -2.83 -4.64
CA GLU A 12 32.09 -1.91 -4.09
C GLU A 12 31.50 -0.58 -3.56
N TRP A 13 30.40 -0.10 -4.14
CA TRP A 13 29.71 1.12 -3.67
C TRP A 13 29.12 0.97 -2.25
N LEU A 14 28.80 -0.25 -1.84
CA LEU A 14 28.13 -0.62 -0.59
C LEU A 14 29.18 -0.73 0.51
N GLU A 15 30.37 -1.21 0.15
CA GLU A 15 31.56 -1.20 0.99
C GLU A 15 32.03 0.24 1.28
N SER A 16 31.97 1.12 0.28
CA SER A 16 32.23 2.56 0.44
C SER A 16 31.20 3.24 1.36
N LEU A 17 29.90 2.94 1.17
CA LEU A 17 28.84 3.42 2.04
C LEU A 17 29.00 2.90 3.47
N PHE A 18 29.34 1.62 3.67
CA PHE A 18 29.57 1.05 5.00
C PHE A 18 30.78 1.69 5.70
N ARG A 19 31.86 2.00 4.98
CA ARG A 19 33.01 2.72 5.56
C ARG A 19 32.66 4.14 5.97
N GLN A 20 31.95 4.88 5.12
CA GLN A 20 31.51 6.24 5.46
C GLN A 20 30.51 6.25 6.61
N LEU A 21 29.57 5.31 6.61
CA LEU A 21 28.62 5.13 7.72
C LEU A 21 29.35 4.73 8.99
N SER A 22 30.33 3.82 8.95
CA SER A 22 31.09 3.42 10.14
C SER A 22 31.90 4.57 10.72
N GLU A 23 32.56 5.38 9.89
CA GLU A 23 33.27 6.58 10.35
C GLU A 23 32.32 7.57 11.03
N VAL A 24 31.13 7.81 10.47
CA VAL A 24 30.11 8.68 11.08
C VAL A 24 29.58 8.09 12.39
N ILE A 25 29.39 6.77 12.45
CA ILE A 25 28.97 6.04 13.65
C ILE A 25 30.02 6.15 14.77
N PHE A 26 31.30 5.99 14.46
CA PHE A 26 32.39 6.13 15.42
C PHE A 26 32.61 7.58 15.85
N LYS A 27 32.39 8.55 14.95
CA LYS A 27 32.63 9.97 15.21
C LYS A 27 31.49 10.62 16.01
N TYR A 28 30.24 10.17 15.84
CA TYR A 28 29.07 10.72 16.55
C TYR A 28 28.11 9.62 17.03
N PRO A 29 28.53 8.76 17.98
CA PRO A 29 27.69 7.66 18.46
C PRO A 29 26.36 8.14 19.04
N GLY A 30 26.35 9.29 19.72
CA GLY A 30 25.11 9.89 20.25
C GLY A 30 24.12 10.32 19.16
N ALA A 31 24.59 10.92 18.07
CA ALA A 31 23.74 11.33 16.96
C ALA A 31 23.17 10.11 16.21
N VAL A 32 23.97 9.06 16.02
CA VAL A 32 23.50 7.81 15.41
C VAL A 32 22.43 7.13 16.25
N VAL A 33 22.62 7.05 17.57
CA VAL A 33 21.60 6.48 18.47
C VAL A 33 20.31 7.30 18.42
N THR A 34 20.42 8.62 18.32
CA THR A 34 19.25 9.51 18.25
C THR A 34 18.51 9.34 16.92
N VAL A 35 19.22 9.26 15.79
CA VAL A 35 18.64 8.98 14.46
C VAL A 35 17.99 7.60 14.43
N ALA A 36 18.65 6.58 14.97
CA ALA A 36 18.10 5.22 15.07
C ALA A 36 16.82 5.19 15.91
N LEU A 37 16.79 5.90 17.05
CA LEU A 37 15.60 6.05 17.88
C LEU A 37 14.46 6.73 17.13
N ILE A 38 14.74 7.82 16.40
CA ILE A 38 13.73 8.52 15.58
C ILE A 38 13.18 7.58 14.51
N CYS A 39 14.03 6.87 13.77
CA CYS A 39 13.58 5.88 12.77
C CYS A 39 12.72 4.77 13.38
N CYS A 40 13.12 4.23 14.55
CA CYS A 40 12.34 3.22 15.26
C CYS A 40 10.96 3.75 15.69
N ILE A 41 10.89 4.97 16.23
CA ILE A 41 9.63 5.60 16.63
C ILE A 41 8.75 5.85 15.40
N SER A 42 9.31 6.40 14.32
CA SER A 42 8.59 6.59 13.06
C SER A 42 8.05 5.29 12.49
N TYR A 43 8.82 4.20 12.54
CA TYR A 43 8.38 2.88 12.10
C TYR A 43 7.23 2.32 12.96
N ILE A 44 7.30 2.49 14.28
CA ILE A 44 6.22 2.06 15.19
C ILE A 44 4.94 2.85 14.91
N ILE A 45 5.03 4.17 14.72
CA ILE A 45 3.89 5.02 14.38
C ILE A 45 3.29 4.57 13.05
N PHE A 46 4.12 4.36 12.03
CA PHE A 46 3.66 3.89 10.73
C PHE A 46 2.93 2.55 10.85
N LYS A 47 3.51 1.58 11.56
CA LYS A 47 2.95 0.25 11.73
C LYS A 47 1.70 0.19 12.61
N LYS A 48 1.60 1.04 13.64
CA LYS A 48 0.46 1.01 14.58
C LYS A 48 -0.69 1.92 14.20
N ILE A 49 -0.43 3.01 13.48
CA ILE A 49 -1.44 4.03 13.20
C ILE A 49 -1.81 4.02 11.72
N ILE A 50 -0.81 4.09 10.84
CA ILE A 50 -1.04 4.25 9.40
C ILE A 50 -1.44 2.91 8.76
N ASP A 51 -0.70 1.83 9.05
CA ASP A 51 -0.94 0.50 8.49
C ASP A 51 -2.36 -0.04 8.75
N PRO A 52 -2.92 -0.02 9.98
CA PRO A 52 -4.28 -0.50 10.20
C PRO A 52 -5.35 0.40 9.56
N GLN A 53 -5.14 1.72 9.50
CA GLN A 53 -6.09 2.62 8.83
C GLN A 53 -6.11 2.40 7.32
N LEU A 54 -4.95 2.19 6.70
CA LEU A 54 -4.86 1.82 5.30
C LEU A 54 -5.50 0.45 5.05
N TYR A 55 -5.25 -0.53 5.92
CA TYR A 55 -5.83 -1.86 5.80
C TYR A 55 -7.35 -1.85 5.90
N GLU A 56 -7.92 -1.15 6.89
CA GLU A 56 -9.37 -0.99 7.03
C GLU A 56 -9.96 -0.29 5.80
N TYR A 57 -9.29 0.74 5.30
CA TYR A 57 -9.72 1.49 4.13
C TYR A 57 -9.77 0.63 2.85
N TYR A 58 -8.71 -0.15 2.57
CA TYR A 58 -8.70 -1.11 1.46
C TYR A 58 -9.76 -2.19 1.62
N LYS A 59 -9.98 -2.67 2.84
CA LYS A 59 -11.02 -3.67 3.14
C LYS A 59 -12.43 -3.13 2.89
N THR A 60 -12.72 -1.90 3.30
CA THR A 60 -14.00 -1.24 3.01
C THR A 60 -14.22 -1.06 1.52
N LEU A 61 -13.17 -0.66 0.78
CA LEU A 61 -13.24 -0.52 -0.67
C LEU A 61 -13.52 -1.86 -1.37
N GLN A 62 -12.90 -2.94 -0.88
CA GLN A 62 -13.12 -4.29 -1.39
C GLN A 62 -14.55 -4.78 -1.15
N LEU A 63 -15.11 -4.54 0.05
CA LEU A 63 -16.50 -4.91 0.38
C LEU A 63 -17.51 -4.16 -0.50
N LEU A 64 -17.29 -2.86 -0.72
CA LEU A 64 -18.12 -2.06 -1.61
C LEU A 64 -18.06 -2.57 -3.05
N LYS A 65 -16.86 -2.93 -3.53
CA LYS A 65 -16.68 -3.52 -4.85
C LYS A 65 -17.43 -4.85 -4.96
N ASP A 66 -17.27 -5.74 -3.99
CA ASP A 66 -17.91 -7.07 -4.00
C ASP A 66 -19.46 -6.95 -3.98
N GLU A 67 -20.01 -6.00 -3.23
CA GLU A 67 -21.46 -5.72 -3.22
C GLU A 67 -21.94 -5.14 -4.57
N LEU A 68 -21.20 -4.19 -5.16
CA LEU A 68 -21.54 -3.63 -6.47
C LEU A 68 -21.43 -4.63 -7.62
N GLU A 69 -20.55 -5.62 -7.49
CA GLU A 69 -20.34 -6.71 -8.46
C GLU A 69 -21.26 -7.92 -8.21
N MET A 70 -22.15 -7.88 -7.22
CA MET A 70 -23.15 -8.93 -7.04
C MET A 70 -24.04 -9.06 -8.28
N SER A 71 -24.35 -10.31 -8.63
CA SER A 71 -25.33 -10.63 -9.67
C SER A 71 -26.74 -10.46 -9.12
N TYR A 72 -27.20 -9.22 -9.01
CA TYR A 72 -28.58 -8.92 -8.65
C TYR A 72 -29.54 -9.39 -9.73
N GLU A 73 -30.63 -10.04 -9.32
CA GLU A 73 -31.68 -10.49 -10.23
C GLU A 73 -32.36 -9.29 -10.94
N ASP A 74 -32.77 -9.51 -12.19
CA ASP A 74 -33.27 -8.45 -13.07
C ASP A 74 -34.46 -7.66 -12.49
N TYR A 75 -35.26 -8.30 -11.63
CA TYR A 75 -36.42 -7.66 -11.01
C TYR A 75 -36.03 -6.55 -10.01
N HIS A 76 -34.83 -6.58 -9.42
CA HIS A 76 -34.37 -5.53 -8.51
C HIS A 76 -34.19 -4.19 -9.23
N TRP A 77 -33.82 -4.20 -10.51
CA TRP A 77 -33.66 -2.98 -11.32
C TRP A 77 -34.98 -2.27 -11.65
N ASN A 78 -36.11 -2.96 -11.49
CA ASN A 78 -37.43 -2.34 -11.65
C ASN A 78 -37.88 -1.61 -10.37
N ASN A 79 -37.17 -1.80 -9.24
CA ASN A 79 -37.45 -1.09 -8.00
C ASN A 79 -36.67 0.24 -7.97
N PRO A 80 -37.35 1.39 -8.01
CA PRO A 80 -36.70 2.70 -8.02
C PRO A 80 -35.91 3.00 -6.74
N ASP A 81 -36.33 2.47 -5.59
CA ASP A 81 -35.64 2.67 -4.32
C ASP A 81 -34.35 1.85 -4.25
N PHE A 82 -34.38 0.62 -4.79
CA PHE A 82 -33.17 -0.18 -4.98
C PHE A 82 -32.18 0.54 -5.91
N CYS A 83 -32.64 1.03 -7.06
CA CYS A 83 -31.78 1.74 -8.01
C CYS A 83 -31.15 2.99 -7.39
N LYS A 84 -31.91 3.77 -6.61
CA LYS A 84 -31.38 4.93 -5.87
C LYS A 84 -30.31 4.52 -4.85
N ALA A 85 -30.56 3.47 -4.08
CA ALA A 85 -29.60 2.96 -3.10
C ALA A 85 -28.32 2.43 -3.78
N TYR A 86 -28.46 1.69 -4.87
CA TYR A 86 -27.33 1.20 -5.67
C TYR A 86 -26.49 2.35 -6.24
N LEU A 87 -27.14 3.38 -6.80
CA LEU A 87 -26.44 4.56 -7.31
C LEU A 87 -25.73 5.35 -6.21
N ALA A 88 -26.33 5.47 -5.02
CA ALA A 88 -25.70 6.10 -3.86
C ALA A 88 -24.47 5.30 -3.40
N LEU A 89 -24.57 3.98 -3.36
CA LEU A 89 -23.46 3.07 -3.05
C LEU A 89 -22.33 3.21 -4.09
N TYR A 90 -22.67 3.26 -5.38
CA TYR A 90 -21.72 3.45 -6.47
C TYR A 90 -21.03 4.81 -6.39
N ALA A 91 -21.75 5.87 -6.04
CA ALA A 91 -21.17 7.20 -5.84
C ALA A 91 -20.15 7.21 -4.69
N ALA A 92 -20.51 6.62 -3.55
CA ALA A 92 -19.61 6.50 -2.40
C ALA A 92 -18.36 5.67 -2.75
N TYR A 93 -18.52 4.53 -3.44
CA TYR A 93 -17.42 3.72 -3.94
C TYR A 93 -16.49 4.51 -4.87
N ARG A 94 -17.05 5.30 -5.79
CA ARG A 94 -16.27 6.11 -6.73
C ARG A 94 -15.42 7.15 -6.03
N GLU A 95 -15.97 7.86 -5.05
CA GLU A 95 -15.23 8.85 -4.26
C GLU A 95 -14.09 8.22 -3.47
N LEU A 96 -14.37 7.11 -2.79
CA LEU A 96 -13.36 6.34 -2.07
C LEU A 96 -12.26 5.84 -3.02
N ARG A 97 -12.63 5.31 -4.19
CA ARG A 97 -11.65 4.82 -5.18
C ARG A 97 -10.75 5.92 -5.72
N VAL A 98 -11.29 7.11 -6.01
CA VAL A 98 -10.47 8.25 -6.48
C VAL A 98 -9.51 8.72 -5.40
N ASN A 99 -9.97 8.79 -4.15
CA ASN A 99 -9.11 9.17 -3.03
C ASN A 99 -8.04 8.10 -2.75
N ALA A 100 -8.35 6.82 -2.93
CA ALA A 100 -7.42 5.71 -2.77
C ALA A 100 -6.32 5.68 -3.85
N LYS A 101 -6.66 6.07 -5.09
CA LYS A 101 -5.73 6.10 -6.23
C LYS A 101 -4.78 7.30 -6.20
N ARG A 102 -5.07 8.33 -5.42
CA ARG A 102 -4.23 9.52 -5.30
C ARG A 102 -3.00 9.23 -4.44
N ASP A 103 -1.84 9.67 -4.91
CA ASP A 103 -0.62 9.71 -4.11
C ASP A 103 -0.64 10.89 -3.12
N TYR A 104 0.44 11.06 -2.36
CA TYR A 104 0.60 12.16 -1.39
C TYR A 104 0.65 13.56 -2.06
N ARG A 105 0.80 13.63 -3.39
CA ARG A 105 0.77 14.85 -4.21
C ARG A 105 -0.61 15.09 -4.83
N GLY A 106 -1.52 14.13 -4.69
CA GLY A 106 -2.85 14.16 -5.32
C GLY A 106 -2.85 13.69 -6.77
N GLU A 107 -1.74 13.14 -7.27
CA GLU A 107 -1.61 12.61 -8.63
C GLU A 107 -2.10 11.15 -8.67
N ILE A 108 -2.69 10.76 -9.80
CA ILE A 108 -3.15 9.39 -10.04
C ILE A 108 -2.20 8.76 -11.05
N ASP A 109 -1.52 7.69 -10.64
CA ASP A 109 -0.71 6.87 -11.53
C ASP A 109 -1.62 5.93 -12.34
N PRO A 110 -1.75 6.09 -13.67
CA PRO A 110 -2.57 5.21 -14.50
C PRO A 110 -1.97 3.79 -14.62
N ASP A 111 -0.67 3.62 -14.37
CA ASP A 111 0.06 2.36 -14.55
C ASP A 111 0.27 1.59 -13.23
N ASP A 112 -0.36 2.02 -12.12
CA ASP A 112 -0.27 1.31 -10.84
C ASP A 112 -0.89 -0.09 -10.93
N ARG A 113 -0.02 -1.10 -11.02
CA ARG A 113 -0.39 -2.51 -11.08
C ARG A 113 -1.36 -2.96 -10.00
N ARG A 114 -1.27 -2.41 -8.78
CA ARG A 114 -2.17 -2.78 -7.67
C ARG A 114 -3.60 -2.42 -8.00
N TRP A 115 -3.81 -1.27 -8.62
CA TRP A 115 -5.12 -0.81 -9.05
C TRP A 115 -5.61 -1.53 -10.30
N ILE A 116 -4.71 -1.87 -11.21
CA ILE A 116 -5.04 -2.68 -12.39
C ILE A 116 -5.56 -4.06 -11.96
N GLU A 117 -4.89 -4.72 -11.01
CA GLU A 117 -5.33 -6.00 -10.43
C GLU A 117 -6.61 -5.85 -9.62
N PHE A 118 -6.71 -4.81 -8.79
CA PHE A 118 -7.92 -4.51 -8.03
C PHE A 118 -9.13 -4.22 -8.93
N ASP A 119 -8.95 -3.66 -10.13
CA ASP A 119 -10.02 -3.33 -11.06
C ASP A 119 -10.48 -4.53 -11.90
N GLN A 120 -9.80 -5.67 -11.83
CA GLN A 120 -10.26 -6.88 -12.50
C GLN A 120 -11.59 -7.33 -11.90
N ILE A 121 -12.63 -7.41 -12.74
CA ILE A 121 -13.92 -7.97 -12.36
C ILE A 121 -13.67 -9.43 -12.03
N LYS A 122 -14.06 -9.87 -10.82
CA LYS A 122 -14.01 -11.29 -10.48
C LYS A 122 -14.99 -12.00 -11.40
N ALA A 123 -14.48 -12.77 -12.36
CA ALA A 123 -15.33 -13.64 -13.17
C ALA A 123 -16.00 -14.62 -12.21
N LEU A 124 -17.30 -14.44 -11.96
CA LEU A 124 -18.12 -15.41 -11.25
C LEU A 124 -17.99 -16.73 -12.01
N SER A 125 -17.27 -17.71 -11.45
CA SER A 125 -17.32 -19.07 -11.97
C SER A 125 -18.76 -19.55 -11.81
N LYS A 126 -19.44 -19.74 -12.94
CA LYS A 126 -20.75 -20.38 -13.02
C LYS A 126 -20.74 -21.75 -12.37
#